data_AF-A0A3M3J2C5-F1
#
_entry.id   AF-A0A3M3J2C5-F1
#
_cell.length_a   1.000
_cell.length_b   1.000
_cell.length_c   1.000
_cell.angle_alpha   90.00
_cell.angle_beta   90.00
_cell.angle_gamma   90.00
#
_symmetry.space_group_name_H-M   'P 1'
#
loop_
_entity.id
_entity.type
_entity.pdbx_description
1 polymer ?
#
loop_
_entity_poly.entity_id
_entity_poly.type
_entity_poly.pdbx_seq_one_letter_code
_entity_poly.pdbx_strand_id
1 'polypeptide(L)'
;MQPETLDNDDLIYGLNDRPRPLTAILAAFQHVLASFVGIITPPLIIGSTLGLTQYLPYLISMALMVSGTGTFIQARRPFGIGAGMICLQGTSFAFLGAVLSAGFLVKQRGGSPEDIMAMIFGVCFFGALVQIVLSRCIGQLRRVITPLVTGIVITLIGVSLIKVGVTDLGGGFNAPDFGAPLNLALGTFVLAVIIVLNRSNTP
;
A
#
# COMPACT_ATOMS: atom_id res chain seq x y z
N MET A 1 7.02 5.27 44.45
CA MET A 1 6.98 6.15 43.25
C MET A 1 8.37 6.69 43.04
N GLN A 2 9.17 5.99 42.24
CA GLN A 2 10.41 6.52 41.68
C GLN A 2 10.07 7.06 40.29
N PRO A 3 10.63 8.20 39.87
CA PRO A 3 10.47 8.65 38.49
C PRO A 3 11.36 7.78 37.61
N GLU A 4 10.76 7.00 36.71
CA GLU A 4 11.52 6.39 35.62
C GLU A 4 11.92 7.50 34.64
N THR A 5 13.17 7.94 34.73
CA THR A 5 13.84 8.68 33.66
C THR A 5 14.25 7.66 32.59
N LEU A 6 13.36 7.38 31.64
CA LEU A 6 13.69 6.69 30.40
C LEU A 6 14.22 7.69 29.37
N ASP A 7 15.37 8.30 29.65
CA ASP A 7 16.15 9.01 28.62
C ASP A 7 17.01 7.97 27.88
N ASN A 8 16.36 7.21 27.00
CA ASN A 8 17.04 6.41 25.98
C ASN A 8 16.26 6.55 24.67
N ASP A 9 16.08 7.81 24.25
CA ASP A 9 15.50 8.13 22.94
C ASP A 9 16.59 7.90 21.88
N ASP A 10 16.61 6.70 21.29
CA ASP A 10 17.38 6.35 20.07
C ASP A 10 16.91 7.16 18.83
N LEU A 11 16.03 8.15 19.03
CA LEU A 11 15.47 9.00 18.00
C LEU A 11 16.42 10.15 17.68
N ILE A 12 16.98 10.14 16.46
CA ILE A 12 17.75 11.26 15.91
C ILE A 12 16.89 12.54 15.82
N TYR A 13 15.58 12.38 15.61
CA TYR A 13 14.59 13.47 15.62
C TYR A 13 13.29 13.00 16.29
N GLY A 14 12.78 13.80 17.22
CA GLY A 14 11.46 13.64 17.82
C GLY A 14 10.33 14.03 16.87
N LEU A 15 9.09 13.64 17.20
CA LEU A 15 7.91 13.84 16.35
C LEU A 15 7.66 15.31 15.95
N ASN A 16 7.92 16.24 16.86
CA ASN A 16 7.67 17.67 16.65
C ASN A 16 8.91 18.45 16.23
N ASP A 17 10.03 17.76 16.02
CA ASP A 17 11.29 18.40 15.67
C ASP A 17 11.23 18.94 14.26
N ARG A 18 11.95 20.05 14.05
CA ARG A 18 12.06 20.71 12.75
C ARG A 18 13.49 20.56 12.24
N PRO A 19 13.82 19.45 11.56
CA PRO A 19 15.14 19.26 10.98
C PRO A 19 15.47 20.38 9.98
N ARG A 20 16.77 20.55 9.70
CA ARG A 20 17.23 21.51 8.70
C ARG A 20 16.51 21.25 7.36
N PRO A 21 16.13 22.29 6.60
CA PRO A 21 15.26 22.14 5.43
C PRO A 21 15.81 21.14 4.40
N LEU A 22 17.14 21.11 4.22
CA LEU A 22 17.79 20.13 3.34
C LEU A 22 17.57 18.68 3.81
N THR A 23 17.84 18.39 5.09
CA THR A 23 17.63 17.06 5.68
C THR A 23 16.16 16.66 5.62
N ALA A 24 15.24 17.60 5.90
CA ALA A 24 13.81 17.38 5.81
C ALA A 24 13.37 17.00 4.39
N ILE A 25 13.87 17.72 3.38
CA ILE A 25 13.56 17.44 1.96
C ILE A 25 14.13 16.09 1.54
N LEU A 26 15.37 15.76 1.92
CA LEU A 26 15.97 14.47 1.61
C LEU A 26 15.22 13.31 2.26
N ALA A 27 14.84 13.44 3.54
CA ALA A 27 14.03 12.45 4.24
C ALA A 27 12.63 12.31 3.61
N ALA A 28 12.00 13.42 3.21
CA ALA A 28 10.73 13.40 2.51
C ALA A 28 10.85 12.69 1.15
N PHE A 29 11.93 12.93 0.40
CA PHE A 29 12.20 12.26 -0.86
C PHE A 29 12.41 10.75 -0.67
N GLN A 30 13.20 10.35 0.33
CA GLN A 30 13.35 8.94 0.71
C GLN A 30 12.00 8.30 1.07
N HIS A 31 11.17 9.00 1.84
CA HIS A 31 9.85 8.50 2.23
C HIS A 31 8.93 8.29 1.01
N VAL A 32 8.95 9.21 0.04
CA VAL A 32 8.23 9.07 -1.22
C VAL A 32 8.77 7.88 -2.02
N LEU A 33 10.08 7.77 -2.21
CA LEU A 33 10.69 6.67 -2.96
C LEU A 33 10.38 5.30 -2.32
N ALA A 34 10.47 5.21 -0.99
CA ALA A 34 10.20 3.98 -0.25
C ALA A 34 8.74 3.52 -0.36
N SER A 35 7.80 4.47 -0.42
CA SER A 35 6.37 4.18 -0.49
C SER A 35 5.84 4.04 -1.93
N PHE A 36 6.57 4.58 -2.92
CA PHE A 36 6.13 4.69 -4.30
C PHE A 36 5.64 3.36 -4.87
N VAL A 37 6.48 2.32 -4.80
CA VAL A 37 6.15 0.98 -5.30
C VAL A 37 4.89 0.43 -4.62
N GLY A 38 4.81 0.57 -3.28
CA GLY A 38 3.65 0.11 -2.52
C GLY A 38 2.33 0.76 -2.93
N ILE A 39 2.36 2.03 -3.36
CA ILE A 39 1.16 2.78 -3.76
C ILE A 39 0.74 2.45 -5.20
N ILE A 40 1.69 2.29 -6.12
CA ILE A 40 1.39 2.09 -7.55
C ILE A 40 1.10 0.62 -7.90
N THR A 41 1.60 -0.34 -7.12
CA THR A 41 1.44 -1.76 -7.45
C THR A 41 -0.03 -2.22 -7.44
N PRO A 42 -0.87 -1.89 -6.44
CA PRO A 42 -2.29 -2.27 -6.47
C PRO A 42 -3.07 -1.78 -7.71
N PRO A 43 -3.02 -0.49 -8.12
CA PRO A 43 -3.71 -0.05 -9.34
C PRO A 43 -3.13 -0.71 -10.60
N LEU A 44 -1.82 -1.01 -10.66
CA LEU A 44 -1.23 -1.79 -11.75
C LEU A 44 -1.83 -3.20 -11.85
N ILE A 45 -1.93 -3.90 -10.72
CA ILE A 45 -2.53 -5.24 -10.67
C ILE A 45 -4.01 -5.20 -11.07
N ILE A 46 -4.78 -4.26 -10.53
CA ILE A 46 -6.20 -4.10 -10.86
C ILE A 46 -6.37 -3.80 -12.35
N GLY A 47 -5.55 -2.88 -12.89
CA GLY A 47 -5.61 -2.48 -14.28
C GLY A 47 -5.28 -3.62 -15.25
N SER A 48 -4.20 -4.36 -15.01
CA SER A 48 -3.76 -5.45 -15.88
C SER A 48 -4.71 -6.65 -15.83
N THR A 49 -5.18 -7.03 -14.64
CA THR A 49 -6.05 -8.21 -14.47
C THR A 49 -7.48 -7.99 -14.96
N LEU A 50 -8.03 -6.80 -14.78
CA LEU A 50 -9.39 -6.48 -15.24
C LEU A 50 -9.44 -5.97 -16.69
N GLY A 51 -8.28 -5.62 -17.28
CA GLY A 51 -8.20 -5.11 -18.65
C GLY A 51 -8.55 -3.62 -18.75
N LEU A 52 -8.21 -2.85 -17.72
CA LEU A 52 -8.47 -1.40 -17.63
C LEU A 52 -7.24 -0.58 -18.07
N THR A 53 -6.48 -1.06 -19.05
CA THR A 53 -5.18 -0.48 -19.47
C THR A 53 -5.29 1.01 -19.84
N GLN A 54 -6.40 1.41 -20.46
CA GLN A 54 -6.68 2.81 -20.80
C GLN A 54 -6.85 3.73 -19.58
N TYR A 55 -7.31 3.19 -18.44
CA TYR A 55 -7.49 3.94 -17.19
C TYR A 55 -6.30 3.80 -16.24
N LEU A 56 -5.27 3.03 -16.61
CA LEU A 56 -4.16 2.74 -15.73
C LEU A 56 -3.37 4.00 -15.31
N PRO A 57 -3.04 4.96 -16.20
CA PRO A 57 -2.41 6.20 -15.79
C PRO A 57 -3.29 7.01 -14.82
N TYR A 58 -4.60 7.03 -15.07
CA TYR A 58 -5.56 7.72 -14.23
C TYR A 58 -5.63 7.11 -12.82
N LEU A 59 -5.70 5.78 -12.71
CA LEU A 59 -5.70 5.05 -11.44
C LEU A 59 -4.42 5.29 -10.64
N ILE A 60 -3.26 5.30 -11.30
CA ILE A 60 -1.96 5.56 -10.65
C ILE A 60 -1.91 7.01 -10.14
N SER A 61 -2.27 7.99 -10.97
CA SER A 61 -2.28 9.40 -10.56
C SER A 61 -3.24 9.65 -9.40
N MET A 62 -4.44 9.05 -9.43
CA MET A 62 -5.41 9.14 -8.35
C MET A 62 -4.87 8.51 -7.06
N ALA A 63 -4.27 7.31 -7.13
CA ALA A 63 -3.70 6.63 -5.98
C ALA A 63 -2.59 7.46 -5.31
N LEU A 64 -1.67 8.02 -6.09
CA LEU A 64 -0.59 8.88 -5.59
C LEU A 64 -1.13 10.18 -4.98
N MET A 65 -2.09 10.83 -5.62
CA MET A 65 -2.71 12.06 -5.12
C MET A 65 -3.42 11.81 -3.79
N VAL A 66 -4.31 10.81 -3.74
CA VAL A 66 -5.10 10.49 -2.53
C VAL A 66 -4.20 9.97 -1.40
N SER A 67 -3.15 9.21 -1.72
CA SER A 67 -2.11 8.80 -0.77
C SER A 67 -1.44 10.01 -0.09
N GLY A 68 -1.02 11.00 -0.88
CA GLY A 68 -0.44 12.25 -0.37
C GLY A 68 -1.43 13.03 0.50
N THR A 69 -2.66 13.22 0.02
CA THR A 69 -3.71 13.92 0.78
C THR A 69 -4.05 13.19 2.08
N GLY A 70 -4.20 11.87 2.05
CA GLY A 70 -4.50 11.06 3.23
C GLY A 70 -3.38 11.10 4.25
N THR A 71 -2.12 11.00 3.80
CA THR A 71 -0.95 11.12 4.68
C THR A 71 -0.88 12.50 5.32
N PHE A 72 -1.20 13.56 4.56
CA PHE A 72 -1.26 14.92 5.08
C PHE A 72 -2.36 15.09 6.14
N ILE A 73 -3.57 14.58 5.90
CA ILE A 73 -4.67 14.60 6.87
C ILE A 73 -4.25 13.88 8.16
N GLN A 74 -3.64 12.70 8.04
CA GLN A 74 -3.16 11.93 9.17
C GLN A 74 -2.11 12.69 9.98
N ALA A 75 -1.15 13.33 9.32
CA ALA A 75 -0.10 14.10 9.98
C ALA A 75 -0.65 15.37 10.64
N ARG A 76 -1.55 16.10 9.98
CA ARG A 76 -1.98 17.44 10.43
C ARG A 76 -3.20 17.46 11.33
N ARG A 77 -3.96 16.37 11.38
CA ARG A 77 -5.20 16.21 12.16
C ARG A 77 -6.22 17.35 11.95
N PRO A 78 -6.59 17.71 10.71
CA PRO A 78 -7.63 18.71 10.50
C PRO A 78 -8.93 18.25 11.20
N PHE A 79 -9.59 19.16 11.92
CA PHE A 79 -10.82 18.88 12.67
C PHE A 79 -10.71 17.74 13.70
N GLY A 80 -9.50 17.44 14.19
CA GLY A 80 -9.25 16.34 15.12
C GLY A 80 -9.26 14.95 14.47
N ILE A 81 -9.34 14.86 13.14
CA ILE A 81 -9.30 13.59 12.39
C ILE A 81 -7.86 13.29 12.00
N GLY A 82 -7.25 12.31 12.68
CA GLY A 82 -6.00 11.70 12.24
C GLY A 82 -5.05 11.30 13.38
N ALA A 83 -3.94 10.66 13.01
CA ALA A 83 -2.97 10.12 13.95
C ALA A 83 -1.93 11.12 14.48
N GLY A 84 -1.81 12.33 13.90
CA GLY A 84 -0.89 13.43 14.30
C GLY A 84 0.58 13.09 14.21
N MET A 85 0.86 12.10 13.38
CA MET A 85 2.18 11.64 13.02
C MET A 85 2.15 11.31 11.54
N ILE A 86 3.32 11.18 10.93
CA ILE A 86 3.42 10.77 9.53
C ILE A 86 3.02 9.29 9.43
N CYS A 87 1.73 9.05 9.26
CA CYS A 87 1.17 7.74 9.00
C CYS A 87 0.87 7.65 7.50
N LEU A 88 1.87 7.19 6.74
CA LEU A 88 1.76 7.00 5.30
C LEU A 88 0.48 6.24 4.97
N GLN A 89 -0.39 6.88 4.19
CA GLN A 89 -1.58 6.26 3.64
C GLN A 89 -1.23 5.71 2.26
N GLY A 90 -1.71 4.50 1.95
CA GLY A 90 -1.48 3.86 0.67
C GLY A 90 -2.63 2.94 0.32
N THR A 91 -2.60 2.38 -0.87
CA THR A 91 -3.55 1.37 -1.33
C THR A 91 -3.30 0.05 -0.59
N SER A 92 -4.32 -0.44 0.13
CA SER A 92 -4.16 -1.66 0.93
C SER A 92 -4.31 -2.92 0.08
N PHE A 93 -3.26 -3.75 0.08
CA PHE A 93 -3.28 -5.06 -0.56
C PHE A 93 -4.30 -6.03 0.05
N ALA A 94 -4.74 -5.80 1.29
CA ALA A 94 -5.74 -6.65 1.95
C ALA A 94 -7.08 -6.67 1.20
N PHE A 95 -7.42 -5.58 0.50
CA PHE A 95 -8.68 -5.46 -0.24
C PHE A 95 -8.56 -5.88 -1.71
N LEU A 96 -7.35 -6.20 -2.18
CA LEU A 96 -7.11 -6.49 -3.59
C LEU A 96 -7.99 -7.65 -4.09
N GLY A 97 -8.07 -8.75 -3.33
CA GLY A 97 -8.91 -9.89 -3.69
C GLY A 97 -10.40 -9.54 -3.82
N ALA A 98 -10.93 -8.72 -2.91
CA ALA A 98 -12.32 -8.29 -2.95
C ALA A 98 -12.60 -7.37 -4.15
N VAL A 99 -11.70 -6.42 -4.42
CA VAL A 99 -11.81 -5.49 -5.56
C VAL A 99 -11.74 -6.25 -6.89
N LEU A 100 -10.80 -7.19 -7.03
CA LEU A 100 -10.70 -8.03 -8.22
C LEU A 100 -11.96 -8.89 -8.40
N SER A 101 -12.47 -9.50 -7.34
CA SER A 101 -13.70 -10.29 -7.38
C SER A 101 -14.91 -9.46 -7.83
N ALA A 102 -15.07 -8.26 -7.29
CA ALA A 102 -16.13 -7.33 -7.71
C ALA A 102 -15.99 -6.92 -9.18
N GLY A 103 -14.78 -6.65 -9.65
CA GLY A 103 -14.52 -6.32 -11.04
C GLY A 103 -14.80 -7.49 -12.00
N PHE A 104 -14.37 -8.71 -11.65
CA PHE A 104 -14.65 -9.91 -12.43
C PHE A 104 -16.15 -10.22 -12.50
N LEU A 105 -16.90 -9.96 -11.44
CA LEU A 105 -18.35 -10.15 -11.44
C LEU A 105 -19.03 -9.31 -12.53
N VAL A 106 -18.64 -8.04 -12.68
CA VAL A 106 -19.18 -7.15 -13.73
C VAL A 106 -18.70 -7.60 -15.11
N LYS A 107 -17.41 -7.95 -15.24
CA LYS A 107 -16.82 -8.42 -16.50
C LYS A 107 -17.50 -9.70 -17.02
N GLN A 108 -17.81 -10.64 -16.13
CA GLN A 108 -18.52 -11.89 -16.47
C GLN A 108 -19.97 -11.65 -16.92
N ARG A 109 -20.59 -10.56 -16.48
CA ARG A 109 -21.93 -10.13 -16.91
C ARG A 109 -21.91 -9.35 -18.23
N GLY A 110 -20.74 -9.16 -18.84
CA GLY A 110 -20.57 -8.40 -20.07
C GLY A 110 -20.57 -6.88 -19.89
N GLY A 111 -20.34 -6.38 -18.67
CA GLY A 111 -20.25 -4.95 -18.39
C GLY A 111 -19.03 -4.29 -19.04
N SER A 112 -19.13 -3.00 -19.33
CA SER A 112 -18.04 -2.23 -19.93
C SER A 112 -16.89 -1.97 -18.93
N PRO A 113 -15.71 -1.53 -19.41
CA PRO A 113 -14.66 -1.03 -18.53
C PRO A 113 -15.11 0.10 -17.59
N GLU A 114 -16.05 0.97 -18.02
CA GLU A 114 -16.62 1.99 -17.15
C GLU A 114 -17.48 1.38 -16.03
N ASP A 115 -18.27 0.34 -16.34
CA ASP A 115 -19.09 -0.36 -15.35
C ASP A 115 -18.21 -1.02 -14.27
N ILE A 116 -17.08 -1.60 -14.67
CA ILE A 116 -16.10 -2.17 -13.75
C ILE A 116 -15.54 -1.09 -12.83
N MET A 117 -15.14 0.07 -13.40
CA MET A 117 -14.63 1.20 -12.62
C MET A 117 -15.67 1.74 -11.64
N ALA A 118 -16.92 1.90 -12.10
CA ALA A 118 -18.03 2.34 -11.26
C ALA A 118 -18.28 1.36 -10.11
N MET A 119 -18.23 0.05 -10.36
CA MET A 119 -18.37 -0.97 -9.32
C MET A 119 -17.24 -0.89 -8.29
N ILE A 120 -15.98 -0.79 -8.73
CA ILE A 120 -14.82 -0.72 -7.83
C ILE A 120 -14.91 0.54 -6.95
N PHE A 121 -15.16 1.71 -7.56
CA PHE A 121 -15.27 2.95 -6.80
C PHE A 121 -16.49 2.96 -5.88
N GLY A 122 -17.62 2.42 -6.31
CA GLY A 122 -18.82 2.27 -5.48
C GLY A 122 -18.56 1.40 -4.25
N VAL A 123 -17.99 0.21 -4.45
CA VAL A 123 -17.66 -0.70 -3.33
C VAL A 123 -16.66 -0.06 -2.37
N CYS A 124 -15.62 0.61 -2.88
CA CYS A 124 -14.66 1.31 -2.04
C CYS A 124 -15.29 2.48 -1.26
N PHE A 125 -16.16 3.27 -1.91
CA PHE A 125 -16.84 4.41 -1.30
C PHE A 125 -17.76 3.97 -0.16
N PHE A 126 -18.66 3.02 -0.41
CA PHE A 126 -19.56 2.50 0.62
C PHE A 126 -18.80 1.69 1.69
N GLY A 127 -17.76 0.94 1.30
CA GLY A 127 -16.89 0.21 2.22
C GLY A 127 -16.15 1.14 3.19
N ALA A 128 -15.74 2.33 2.73
CA ALA A 128 -15.10 3.33 3.58
C ALA A 128 -16.04 3.82 4.69
N LEU A 129 -17.34 3.99 4.41
CA LEU A 129 -18.31 4.37 5.43
C LEU A 129 -18.43 3.32 6.54
N VAL A 130 -18.40 2.04 6.16
CA VAL A 130 -18.40 0.92 7.14
C VAL A 130 -17.15 1.00 8.03
N GLN A 131 -15.98 1.25 7.45
CA GLN A 131 -14.73 1.40 8.21
C GLN A 131 -14.77 2.61 9.17
N ILE A 132 -15.33 3.74 8.73
CA ILE A 132 -15.50 4.93 9.57
C ILE A 132 -16.40 4.61 10.78
N VAL A 133 -17.51 3.90 10.57
CA VAL A 133 -18.39 3.49 11.68
C VAL A 133 -17.69 2.51 12.61
N LEU A 134 -17.01 1.49 12.07
CA LEU A 134 -16.27 0.50 12.86
C LEU A 134 -15.14 1.12 13.68
N SER A 135 -14.53 2.20 13.20
CA SER A 135 -13.49 2.93 13.94
C SER A 135 -13.94 3.39 15.33
N ARG A 136 -15.26 3.62 15.54
CA ARG A 136 -15.83 4.01 16.83
C ARG A 136 -15.89 2.87 17.85
N CYS A 137 -15.84 1.63 17.39
CA CYS A 137 -15.92 0.40 18.20
C CYS A 137 -14.54 -0.26 18.41
N ILE A 138 -13.45 0.46 18.12
CA ILE A 138 -12.09 -0.10 18.15
C ILE A 138 -11.70 -0.63 19.54
N GLY A 139 -12.22 -0.03 20.61
CA GLY A 139 -11.92 -0.43 22.00
C GLY A 139 -12.40 -1.84 22.31
N GLN A 140 -13.58 -2.22 21.82
CA GLN A 140 -14.14 -3.55 21.95
C GLN A 140 -13.45 -4.54 21.00
N LEU A 141 -13.12 -4.08 19.78
CA LEU A 141 -12.50 -4.90 18.74
C LEU A 141 -11.09 -5.38 19.12
N ARG A 142 -10.36 -4.61 19.94
CA ARG A 142 -9.04 -5.00 20.50
C ARG A 142 -9.06 -6.29 21.32
N ARG A 143 -10.22 -6.74 21.83
CA ARG A 143 -10.33 -8.04 22.52
C ARG A 143 -10.26 -9.23 21.56
N VAL A 144 -10.70 -9.02 20.32
CA VAL A 144 -10.73 -10.06 19.27
C VAL A 144 -9.48 -9.97 18.39
N ILE A 145 -9.05 -8.75 18.04
CA ILE A 145 -7.85 -8.50 17.25
C ILE A 145 -6.64 -8.49 18.18
N THR A 146 -6.23 -9.69 18.59
CA THR A 146 -4.99 -9.88 19.35
C THR A 146 -3.78 -9.73 18.43
N PRO A 147 -2.56 -9.47 18.99
CA PRO A 147 -1.34 -9.39 18.18
C PRO A 147 -1.10 -10.63 17.32
N LEU A 148 -1.50 -11.82 17.81
CA LEU A 148 -1.41 -13.08 17.08
C LEU A 148 -2.33 -13.07 15.86
N VAL A 149 -3.59 -12.64 16.01
CA VAL A 149 -4.55 -12.55 14.90
C VAL A 149 -4.05 -11.57 13.84
N THR A 150 -3.61 -10.38 14.27
CA THR A 150 -3.05 -9.37 13.37
C THR A 150 -1.82 -9.90 12.61
N GLY A 151 -0.91 -10.57 13.31
CA GLY A 151 0.29 -11.16 12.71
C GLY A 151 -0.05 -12.19 11.64
N ILE A 152 -0.95 -13.14 11.95
CA ILE A 152 -1.40 -14.15 10.99
C ILE A 152 -2.04 -13.50 9.76
N VAL A 153 -2.92 -12.51 9.93
CA VAL A 153 -3.57 -11.82 8.81
C VAL A 153 -2.55 -11.09 7.93
N ILE A 154 -1.58 -10.40 8.51
CA ILE A 154 -0.52 -9.71 7.76
C ILE A 154 0.35 -10.72 7.00
N THR A 155 0.72 -11.84 7.62
CA THR A 155 1.48 -12.91 6.96
C THR A 155 0.68 -13.51 5.80
N LEU A 156 -0.62 -13.76 5.98
CA LEU A 156 -1.48 -14.27 4.91
C LEU A 156 -1.59 -13.29 3.73
N ILE A 157 -1.72 -11.99 4.01
CA ILE A 157 -1.67 -10.95 2.97
C ILE A 157 -0.34 -11.06 2.21
N GLY A 158 0.80 -11.08 2.92
CA GLY A 158 2.12 -11.21 2.31
C GLY A 158 2.27 -12.45 1.43
N VAL A 159 1.90 -13.62 1.94
CA VAL A 159 1.94 -14.90 1.20
C VAL A 159 1.05 -14.86 -0.04
N SER A 160 -0.14 -14.26 0.06
CA SER A 160 -1.04 -14.13 -1.10
C SER A 160 -0.44 -13.26 -2.22
N LEU A 161 0.40 -12.27 -1.87
CA LEU A 161 1.05 -11.38 -2.82
C LEU A 161 2.27 -12.00 -3.50
N ILE A 162 2.90 -13.02 -2.91
CA ILE A 162 4.00 -13.76 -3.55
C ILE A 162 3.57 -14.27 -4.91
N LYS A 163 2.34 -14.80 -5.02
CA LYS A 163 1.80 -15.29 -6.30
C LYS A 163 1.77 -14.20 -7.37
N VAL A 164 1.37 -12.99 -6.99
CA VAL A 164 1.31 -11.84 -7.91
C VAL A 164 2.73 -11.45 -8.33
N GLY A 165 3.66 -11.34 -7.38
CA GLY A 165 5.05 -11.04 -7.68
C GLY A 165 5.70 -12.06 -8.62
N VAL A 166 5.50 -13.36 -8.39
CA VAL A 166 6.01 -14.42 -9.28
C VAL A 166 5.38 -14.35 -10.67
N THR A 167 4.09 -14.01 -10.76
CA THR A 167 3.40 -13.84 -12.04
C THR A 167 3.99 -12.67 -12.83
N ASP A 168 4.27 -11.54 -12.17
CA ASP A 168 4.92 -10.39 -12.79
C ASP A 168 6.38 -10.70 -13.20
N LEU A 169 7.14 -11.43 -12.38
CA LEU A 169 8.49 -11.90 -12.74
C LEU A 169 8.48 -12.82 -13.96
N GLY A 170 7.41 -13.59 -14.15
CA GLY A 170 7.20 -14.43 -15.33
C GLY A 170 6.88 -13.65 -16.61
N GLY A 171 6.62 -12.33 -16.54
CA GLY A 171 6.22 -11.52 -17.69
C GLY A 171 4.79 -10.99 -17.63
N GLY A 172 4.07 -11.24 -16.52
CA GLY A 172 2.75 -10.70 -16.26
C GLY A 172 1.59 -11.66 -16.53
N PHE A 173 0.39 -11.24 -16.14
CA PHE A 173 -0.83 -12.03 -16.28
C PHE A 173 -1.20 -12.21 -17.77
N ASN A 174 -1.47 -13.46 -18.20
CA ASN A 174 -1.75 -13.83 -19.60
C ASN A 174 -0.63 -13.47 -20.61
N ALA A 175 0.62 -13.39 -20.16
CA ALA A 175 1.74 -13.19 -21.07
C ALA A 175 1.92 -14.42 -22.00
N PRO A 176 2.03 -14.23 -23.33
CA PRO A 176 2.26 -15.34 -24.27
C PRO A 176 3.62 -16.00 -24.05
N ASP A 177 4.61 -15.23 -23.60
CA ASP A 177 5.98 -15.69 -23.30
C ASP A 177 6.21 -15.80 -21.78
N PHE A 178 5.24 -16.38 -21.06
CA PHE A 178 5.35 -16.54 -19.61
C PHE A 178 6.58 -17.40 -19.24
N GLY A 179 7.44 -16.86 -18.38
CA GLY A 179 8.69 -17.51 -17.98
C GLY A 179 9.83 -17.36 -18.99
N ALA A 180 9.73 -16.43 -19.95
CA ALA A 180 10.84 -16.13 -20.86
C ALA A 180 12.14 -15.88 -20.06
N PRO A 181 13.30 -16.43 -20.50
CA PRO A 181 14.56 -16.28 -19.78
C PRO A 181 14.94 -14.84 -19.49
N LEU A 182 14.57 -13.92 -20.38
CA LEU A 182 14.79 -12.48 -20.22
C LEU A 182 14.01 -11.89 -19.03
N ASN A 183 12.72 -12.22 -18.88
CA ASN A 183 11.88 -11.71 -17.79
C ASN A 183 12.40 -12.23 -16.44
N LEU A 184 12.75 -13.50 -16.38
CA LEU A 184 13.33 -14.11 -15.19
C LEU A 184 14.71 -13.54 -14.86
N ALA A 185 15.56 -13.27 -15.87
CA ALA A 185 16.86 -12.65 -15.68
C ALA A 185 16.72 -11.22 -15.14
N LEU A 186 15.80 -10.41 -15.70
CA LEU A 186 15.51 -9.06 -15.21
C LEU A 186 15.00 -9.08 -13.77
N GLY A 187 14.04 -9.96 -13.48
CA GLY A 187 13.48 -10.12 -12.13
C GLY A 187 14.54 -10.52 -11.10
N THR A 188 15.37 -11.51 -11.45
CA THR A 188 16.48 -11.98 -10.60
C THR A 188 17.53 -10.90 -10.41
N PHE A 189 17.84 -10.13 -11.45
CA PHE A 189 18.77 -9.00 -11.38
C PHE A 189 18.27 -7.93 -10.40
N VAL A 190 17.00 -7.52 -10.49
CA VAL A 190 16.39 -6.56 -9.55
C VAL A 190 16.47 -7.09 -8.11
N LEU A 191 16.12 -8.36 -7.90
CA LEU A 191 16.20 -8.99 -6.58
C LEU A 191 17.65 -9.01 -6.04
N ALA A 192 18.62 -9.35 -6.88
CA ALA A 192 20.03 -9.35 -6.52
C ALA A 192 20.51 -7.94 -6.13
N VAL A 193 20.13 -6.91 -6.89
CA VAL A 193 20.43 -5.50 -6.56
C VAL A 193 19.85 -5.13 -5.19
N ILE A 194 18.58 -5.48 -4.93
CA ILE A 194 17.94 -5.21 -3.63
C ILE A 194 18.70 -5.89 -2.49
N ILE A 195 19.07 -7.17 -2.65
CA ILE A 195 19.81 -7.93 -1.64
C ILE A 195 21.20 -7.31 -1.39
N VAL A 196 21.93 -6.96 -2.44
CA VAL A 196 23.28 -6.36 -2.34
C VAL A 196 23.21 -5.00 -1.65
N LEU A 197 22.27 -4.15 -2.04
CA LEU A 197 22.10 -2.83 -1.44
C LEU A 197 21.62 -2.91 0.02
N ASN A 198 20.68 -3.80 0.33
CA ASN A 198 20.20 -4.01 1.70
C ASN A 198 21.30 -4.54 2.64
N ARG A 199 22.23 -5.33 2.11
CA ARG A 199 23.38 -5.86 2.85
C ARG A 199 24.54 -4.87 2.95
N SER A 200 24.54 -3.77 2.20
CA SER A 200 25.63 -2.79 2.25
C SER A 200 25.67 -2.12 3.63
N ASN A 201 26.83 -2.16 4.28
CA ASN A 201 27.05 -1.56 5.61
C ASN A 201 27.20 -0.03 5.57
N THR A 202 27.08 0.60 4.40
CA THR A 202 27.06 2.05 4.23
C THR A 202 25.60 2.53 4.07
N PRO A 203 25.03 3.21 5.07
CA PRO A 203 23.69 3.80 5.01
C PRO A 203 23.60 4.99 4.03
#